data_AF-A0A2G9TZD7-F1
#
_entry.id   AF-A0A2G9TZD7-F1
#
_cell.length_a   1.000
_cell.length_b   1.000
_cell.length_c   1.000
_cell.angle_alpha   90.00
_cell.angle_beta   90.00
_cell.angle_gamma   90.00
#
_symmetry.space_group_name_H-M   'P 1'
#
loop_
_entity.id
_entity.type
_entity.pdbx_description
1 polymer ?
#
loop_
_entity_poly.entity_id
_entity_poly.type
_entity_poly.pdbx_seq_one_letter_code
_entity_poly.pdbx_strand_id
1 'polypeptide(L)'
;MHSKLFNTVNSVHRAYETTKLYRELKMRGAIVDESFNLKLLPLEQLVEKVNGVWNLSTDQLYSCRIRESKFGLALVIETTTQPSPRESTVEQTNEQEEEDDGSEQKQLRTDAFAAYFSDGGTSSEERRPPVYSEELGLAVEQLKQGFTITDLWNIYVD
;
A
#
# COMPACT_ATOMS: atom_id res chain seq x y z
N MET A 1 5.80 13.31 34.39
CA MET A 1 4.51 13.13 33.66
C MET A 1 4.70 12.94 32.16
N HIS A 2 5.58 13.70 31.50
CA HIS A 2 5.79 13.66 30.05
C HIS A 2 6.29 12.31 29.48
N SER A 3 7.14 11.58 30.21
CA SER A 3 7.67 10.28 29.76
C SER A 3 6.61 9.18 29.64
N LYS A 4 5.58 9.21 30.50
CA LYS A 4 4.47 8.24 30.45
C LYS A 4 3.64 8.43 29.18
N LEU A 5 3.34 9.68 28.82
CA LEU A 5 2.57 10.01 27.61
C LEU A 5 3.34 9.57 26.34
N PHE A 6 4.63 9.89 26.25
CA PHE A 6 5.45 9.49 25.11
C PHE A 6 5.51 7.96 24.94
N ASN A 7 5.67 7.22 26.03
CA ASN A 7 5.63 5.76 26.02
C ASN A 7 4.27 5.22 25.55
N THR A 8 3.17 5.82 26.01
CA THR A 8 1.82 5.45 25.56
C THR A 8 1.65 5.70 24.06
N VAL A 9 2.06 6.87 23.55
CA VAL A 9 1.96 7.19 22.11
C VAL A 9 2.74 6.18 21.28
N ASN A 10 3.97 5.86 21.64
CA ASN A 10 4.78 4.87 20.92
C ASN A 10 4.17 3.46 20.98
N SER A 11 3.64 3.07 22.15
CA SER A 11 2.98 1.77 22.33
C SER A 11 1.72 1.67 21.45
N VAL A 12 0.89 2.72 21.42
CA VAL A 12 -0.31 2.80 20.60
C VAL A 12 0.05 2.82 19.11
N HIS A 13 1.06 3.59 18.70
CA HIS A 13 1.54 3.62 17.32
C HIS A 13 1.99 2.22 16.86
N ARG A 14 2.75 1.48 17.67
CA ARG A 14 3.14 0.09 17.37
C ARG A 14 1.93 -0.83 17.25
N ALA A 15 0.97 -0.71 18.18
CA ALA A 15 -0.27 -1.49 18.11
C ALA A 15 -1.07 -1.17 16.83
N TYR A 16 -1.12 0.10 16.43
CA TYR A 16 -1.75 0.54 15.19
C TYR A 16 -1.08 -0.10 13.96
N GLU A 17 0.24 0.02 13.83
CA GLU A 17 1.00 -0.52 12.69
C GLU A 17 0.90 -2.05 12.58
N THR A 18 0.89 -2.77 13.71
CA THR A 18 0.81 -4.24 13.73
C THR A 18 -0.60 -4.80 13.48
N THR A 19 -1.62 -3.94 13.50
CA THR A 19 -3.04 -4.32 13.30
C THR A 19 -3.60 -3.82 11.97
N LYS A 20 -2.75 -3.55 10.97
CA LYS A 20 -3.17 -3.08 9.64
C LYS A 20 -4.15 -4.01 8.92
N LEU A 21 -3.99 -5.33 9.09
CA LEU A 21 -4.86 -6.33 8.45
C LEU A 21 -6.35 -6.22 8.83
N TYR A 22 -6.71 -5.55 9.92
CA TYR A 22 -8.12 -5.33 10.26
C TYR A 22 -8.78 -4.21 9.46
N ARG A 23 -8.01 -3.35 8.78
CA ARG A 23 -8.51 -2.10 8.16
C ARG A 23 -7.91 -1.79 6.78
N GLU A 24 -6.96 -2.59 6.30
CA GLU A 24 -6.33 -2.44 5.00
C GLU A 24 -6.66 -3.63 4.10
N LEU A 25 -6.91 -3.35 2.82
CA LEU A 25 -7.03 -4.37 1.79
C LEU A 25 -5.63 -4.94 1.49
N LYS A 26 -5.49 -6.26 1.53
CA LYS A 26 -4.26 -6.94 1.10
C LYS A 26 -4.56 -7.97 0.03
N MET A 27 -3.82 -7.88 -1.06
CA MET A 27 -3.79 -8.88 -2.13
C MET A 27 -2.62 -9.84 -1.91
N ARG A 28 -2.83 -11.13 -2.20
CA ARG A 28 -1.79 -12.19 -2.12
C ARG A 28 -1.06 -12.23 -0.76
N GLY A 29 -1.76 -11.90 0.32
CA GLY A 29 -1.22 -11.97 1.68
C GLY A 29 -1.08 -13.40 2.19
N ALA A 30 -0.07 -13.65 3.02
CA ALA A 30 0.10 -14.93 3.72
C ALA A 30 -0.90 -15.05 4.89
N ILE A 31 -2.14 -15.38 4.55
CA ILE A 31 -3.27 -15.48 5.49
C ILE A 31 -3.69 -16.92 5.75
N VAL A 32 -3.06 -17.88 5.09
CA VAL A 32 -3.36 -19.31 5.23
C VAL A 32 -2.15 -20.00 5.86
N ASP A 33 -2.39 -20.95 6.76
CA ASP A 33 -1.35 -21.78 7.36
C ASP A 33 -1.00 -23.01 6.50
N GLU A 34 -0.01 -23.79 6.94
CA GLU A 34 0.43 -25.02 6.25
C GLU A 34 -0.68 -26.08 6.15
N SER A 35 -1.72 -25.98 6.98
CA SER A 35 -2.87 -26.89 7.01
C SER A 35 -4.05 -26.36 6.17
N PHE A 36 -3.83 -25.33 5.34
CA PHE A 36 -4.86 -24.66 4.54
C PHE A 36 -5.99 -24.04 5.36
N ASN A 37 -5.74 -23.64 6.61
CA ASN A 37 -6.70 -22.90 7.43
C ASN A 37 -6.37 -21.41 7.44
N LEU A 38 -7.42 -20.60 7.58
CA LEU A 38 -7.25 -19.16 7.71
C LEU A 38 -6.62 -18.82 9.05
N LYS A 39 -5.48 -18.13 9.00
CA LYS A 39 -4.82 -17.56 10.17
C LYS A 39 -5.65 -16.40 10.71
N LEU A 40 -6.35 -16.65 11.80
CA LEU A 40 -7.13 -15.65 12.52
C LEU A 40 -6.20 -14.66 13.25
N LEU A 41 -6.55 -13.39 13.21
CA LEU A 41 -5.92 -12.37 14.03
C LEU A 41 -6.52 -12.39 15.45
N PRO A 42 -5.88 -11.76 16.44
CA PRO A 42 -6.46 -11.63 17.78
C PRO A 42 -7.91 -11.12 17.73
N LEU A 43 -8.82 -11.72 18.51
CA LEU A 43 -10.23 -11.31 18.56
C LEU A 43 -11.02 -11.48 17.25
N GLU A 44 -10.48 -12.14 16.22
CA GLU A 44 -11.27 -12.56 15.07
C GLU A 44 -11.90 -13.93 15.29
N GLN A 45 -13.05 -14.15 14.66
CA GLN A 45 -13.70 -15.45 14.61
C GLN A 45 -14.02 -15.82 13.16
N LEU A 46 -13.81 -17.10 12.82
CA LEU A 46 -14.27 -17.64 11.55
C LEU A 46 -15.79 -17.77 11.61
N VAL A 47 -16.48 -17.09 10.69
CA VAL A 47 -17.94 -17.16 10.60
C VAL A 47 -18.33 -18.33 9.70
N GLU A 48 -17.78 -18.36 8.50
CA GLU A 48 -18.16 -19.34 7.48
C GLU A 48 -16.98 -19.68 6.56
N LYS A 49 -16.96 -20.93 6.10
CA LYS A 49 -16.07 -21.42 5.05
C LYS A 49 -16.91 -21.93 3.89
N VAL A 50 -16.81 -21.27 2.75
CA VAL A 50 -17.49 -21.65 1.51
C VAL A 50 -16.47 -22.17 0.52
N ASN A 51 -16.68 -23.40 0.05
CA ASN A 51 -15.82 -24.01 -0.96
C ASN A 51 -16.46 -23.83 -2.36
N GLY A 52 -15.64 -23.76 -3.40
CA GLY A 52 -16.13 -23.69 -4.78
C GLY A 52 -16.67 -22.32 -5.18
N VAL A 53 -16.11 -21.25 -4.62
CA VAL A 53 -16.46 -19.87 -4.94
C VAL A 53 -15.76 -19.46 -6.22
N TRP A 54 -16.49 -18.93 -7.19
CA TRP A 54 -15.90 -18.39 -8.41
C TRP A 54 -15.40 -16.98 -8.18
N ASN A 55 -14.16 -16.68 -8.56
CA ASN A 55 -13.74 -15.28 -8.71
C ASN A 55 -14.12 -14.86 -10.12
N LEU A 56 -14.81 -13.75 -10.32
CA LEU A 56 -15.16 -13.30 -11.67
C LEU A 56 -14.04 -12.49 -12.34
N SER A 57 -12.99 -12.12 -11.60
CA SER A 57 -11.81 -11.47 -12.19
C SER A 57 -10.85 -12.49 -12.85
N THR A 58 -11.07 -13.79 -12.66
CA THR A 58 -10.24 -14.88 -13.21
C THR A 58 -11.10 -16.12 -13.48
N ASP A 59 -10.88 -16.86 -14.56
CA ASP A 59 -11.67 -18.07 -14.89
C ASP A 59 -11.33 -19.29 -14.02
N GLN A 60 -11.31 -19.14 -12.70
CA GLN A 60 -10.85 -20.16 -11.77
C GLN A 60 -11.79 -20.30 -10.57
N LEU A 61 -11.90 -21.55 -10.11
CA LEU A 61 -12.65 -21.94 -8.92
C LEU A 61 -11.78 -21.81 -7.67
N TYR A 62 -12.32 -21.20 -6.61
CA TYR A 62 -11.61 -20.87 -5.38
C TYR A 62 -12.41 -21.26 -4.12
N SER A 63 -11.91 -20.89 -2.94
CA SER A 63 -12.64 -20.93 -1.67
C SER A 63 -12.71 -19.53 -1.07
N CYS A 64 -13.76 -19.22 -0.31
CA CYS A 64 -13.80 -18.00 0.47
C CYS A 64 -14.07 -18.31 1.94
N ARG A 65 -13.58 -17.44 2.81
CA ARG A 65 -13.81 -17.49 4.24
C ARG A 65 -14.24 -16.11 4.71
N ILE A 66 -15.27 -16.08 5.54
CA ILE A 66 -15.80 -14.82 6.09
C ILE A 66 -15.37 -14.76 7.55
N ARG A 67 -14.84 -13.60 7.96
CA ARG A 67 -14.45 -13.35 9.35
C ARG A 67 -15.17 -12.15 9.93
N GLU A 68 -15.46 -12.25 11.21
CA GLU A 68 -15.82 -11.09 12.03
C GLU A 68 -14.54 -10.45 12.56
N SER A 69 -14.40 -9.14 12.32
CA SER A 69 -13.25 -8.34 12.73
C SER A 69 -13.70 -7.17 13.62
N LYS A 70 -12.78 -6.66 14.45
CA LYS A 70 -13.05 -5.60 15.43
C LYS A 70 -13.60 -4.29 14.83
N PHE A 71 -13.37 -4.03 13.54
CA PHE A 71 -13.79 -2.79 12.86
C PHE A 71 -14.88 -3.02 11.80
N GLY A 72 -15.48 -4.21 11.74
CA GLY A 72 -16.49 -4.59 10.75
C GLY A 72 -16.24 -5.97 10.15
N LEU A 73 -17.12 -6.40 9.25
CA LEU A 73 -16.95 -7.67 8.52
C LEU A 73 -15.74 -7.59 7.59
N ALA A 74 -14.86 -8.59 7.66
CA ALA A 74 -13.70 -8.71 6.77
C ALA A 74 -13.89 -9.92 5.85
N LEU A 75 -14.05 -9.65 4.56
CA LEU A 75 -14.10 -10.69 3.52
C LEU A 75 -12.68 -11.21 3.25
N VAL A 76 -12.46 -12.51 3.40
CA VAL A 76 -11.21 -13.16 3.01
C VAL A 76 -11.45 -14.10 1.84
N ILE A 77 -10.93 -13.72 0.67
CA ILE A 77 -10.97 -14.57 -0.52
C ILE A 77 -9.67 -15.38 -0.56
N GLU A 78 -9.79 -16.70 -0.56
CA GLU A 78 -8.65 -17.62 -0.61
C GLU A 78 -8.47 -18.15 -2.03
N THR A 79 -7.34 -17.83 -2.65
CA THR A 79 -6.98 -18.41 -3.94
C THR A 79 -6.18 -19.69 -3.70
N THR A 80 -6.85 -20.85 -3.60
CA THR A 80 -6.15 -22.13 -3.79
C THR A 80 -6.55 -22.71 -5.14
N THR A 81 -5.57 -22.98 -5.99
CA THR A 81 -5.80 -23.55 -7.32
C THR A 81 -6.16 -25.03 -7.17
N GLN A 82 -7.44 -25.37 -7.33
CA GLN A 82 -7.79 -26.76 -7.67
C GLN A 82 -7.75 -26.92 -9.19
N PRO A 83 -7.05 -27.94 -9.73
CA PRO A 83 -7.10 -28.22 -11.16
C PRO A 83 -8.43 -28.89 -11.50
N SER A 84 -9.27 -28.22 -12.29
CA SER A 84 -10.50 -28.78 -12.87
C SER A 84 -10.38 -28.81 -14.40
N PRO A 85 -10.79 -29.91 -15.06
CA PRO A 85 -10.60 -30.12 -16.49
C PRO A 85 -11.78 -29.60 -17.30
N ARG A 86 -11.92 -28.28 -17.48
CA ARG A 86 -12.84 -27.72 -18.48
C ARG A 86 -12.26 -26.45 -19.09
N GLU A 87 -11.69 -26.60 -20.28
CA GLU A 87 -11.44 -25.48 -21.19
C GLU A 87 -12.77 -24.92 -21.69
N SER A 88 -12.92 -23.60 -21.66
CA SER A 88 -13.92 -22.87 -22.46
C SER A 88 -13.46 -21.43 -22.67
N THR A 89 -13.04 -21.17 -23.92
CA THR A 89 -13.25 -19.98 -24.75
C THR A 89 -13.04 -18.59 -24.14
N VAL A 90 -11.94 -17.96 -24.57
CA VAL A 90 -11.61 -16.54 -24.32
C VAL A 90 -12.51 -15.65 -25.18
N GLU A 91 -13.38 -14.85 -24.56
CA GLU A 91 -13.95 -13.65 -25.17
C GLU A 91 -13.19 -12.42 -24.66
N GLN A 92 -12.52 -11.74 -25.59
CA GLN A 92 -11.82 -10.48 -25.33
C GLN A 92 -12.84 -9.36 -25.12
N THR A 93 -12.87 -8.81 -23.90
CA THR A 93 -13.56 -7.55 -23.63
C THR A 93 -12.51 -6.44 -23.53
N ASN A 94 -12.59 -5.49 -24.46
CA ASN A 94 -11.80 -4.25 -24.44
C ASN A 94 -12.36 -3.34 -23.34
N GLU A 95 -11.62 -3.15 -22.26
CA GLU A 95 -11.87 -2.06 -21.32
C GLU A 95 -10.94 -0.91 -21.69
N GLN A 96 -11.51 0.16 -22.24
CA GLN A 96 -10.84 1.46 -22.34
C GLN A 96 -10.84 2.07 -20.94
N GLU A 97 -9.66 2.27 -20.37
CA GLU A 97 -9.48 3.10 -19.18
C GLU A 97 -9.76 4.55 -19.56
N GLU A 98 -10.83 5.14 -19.01
CA GLU A 98 -11.00 6.58 -18.99
C GLU A 98 -10.05 7.16 -17.92
N GLU A 99 -9.08 7.97 -18.35
CA GLU A 99 -8.29 8.82 -17.45
C GLU A 99 -9.23 9.89 -16.84
N ASP A 100 -9.57 9.72 -15.57
CA ASP A 100 -10.20 10.76 -14.76
C ASP A 100 -9.15 11.84 -14.42
N ASP A 101 -9.09 12.89 -15.25
CA ASP A 101 -8.40 14.15 -14.96
C ASP A 101 -9.17 14.93 -13.87
N GLY A 102 -9.05 14.42 -12.65
CA GLY A 102 -9.43 15.11 -11.42
C GLY A 102 -8.26 15.92 -10.87
N SER A 103 -7.68 16.82 -11.65
CA SER A 103 -6.73 17.82 -11.13
C SER A 103 -7.47 18.86 -10.27
N GLU A 104 -7.83 18.47 -9.04
CA GLU A 104 -8.17 19.44 -7.99
C GLU A 104 -6.92 20.30 -7.76
N GLN A 105 -6.91 21.50 -8.34
CA GLN A 105 -5.99 22.58 -7.99
C GLN A 105 -6.23 22.94 -6.53
N LYS A 106 -5.62 22.17 -5.61
CA LYS A 106 -5.58 22.49 -4.20
C LYS A 106 -4.61 23.66 -4.06
N GLN A 107 -5.15 24.86 -4.29
CA GLN A 107 -4.53 26.13 -4.03
C GLN A 107 -4.20 26.17 -2.53
N LEU A 108 -3.04 25.65 -2.18
CA LEU A 108 -2.48 25.67 -0.83
C LEU A 108 -2.28 27.14 -0.47
N ARG A 109 -3.26 27.73 0.23
CA ARG A 109 -2.95 28.87 1.06
C ARG A 109 -1.77 28.46 1.93
N THR A 110 -0.74 29.30 1.94
CA THR A 110 0.39 29.32 2.86
C THR A 110 -0.16 29.49 4.29
N ASP A 111 -0.68 28.39 4.82
CA ASP A 111 -1.49 28.19 6.02
C ASP A 111 -0.69 27.31 6.98
N ALA A 112 -1.08 27.24 8.26
CA ALA A 112 -0.32 26.71 9.41
C ALA A 112 0.50 25.40 9.19
N PHE A 113 0.13 24.58 8.21
CA PHE A 113 0.88 23.41 7.76
C PHE A 113 2.31 23.69 7.30
N ALA A 114 2.58 24.85 6.70
CA ALA A 114 3.93 25.15 6.16
C ALA A 114 5.01 25.23 7.25
N ALA A 115 4.62 25.58 8.48
CA ALA A 115 5.53 25.62 9.63
C ALA A 115 5.98 24.24 10.11
N TYR A 116 5.34 23.16 9.65
CA TYR A 116 5.62 21.78 10.07
C TYR A 116 6.22 20.92 8.96
N PHE A 117 6.63 21.51 7.82
CA PHE A 117 7.36 20.77 6.79
C PHE A 117 8.71 20.28 7.34
N SER A 118 8.93 18.97 7.28
CA SER A 118 10.19 18.36 7.75
C SER A 118 11.41 18.75 6.91
N ASP A 119 11.18 19.13 5.65
CA ASP A 119 12.22 19.44 4.65
C ASP A 119 12.48 20.95 4.50
N GLY A 120 11.79 21.79 5.28
CA GLY A 120 11.99 23.26 5.27
C GLY A 120 11.58 23.99 3.98
N GLY A 121 11.18 23.29 2.92
CA GLY A 121 10.73 23.87 1.66
C GLY A 121 9.26 24.32 1.67
N THR A 122 8.96 25.42 0.97
CA THR A 122 7.57 25.78 0.63
C THR A 122 7.03 24.78 -0.38
N SER A 123 5.76 24.40 -0.22
CA SER A 123 4.99 23.37 -0.97
C SER A 123 4.91 23.51 -2.50
N SER A 124 5.74 24.34 -3.12
CA SER A 124 5.77 24.61 -4.56
C SER A 124 6.89 23.89 -5.31
N GLU A 125 7.85 23.24 -4.64
CA GLU A 125 8.75 22.31 -5.33
C GLU A 125 8.09 20.93 -5.34
N GLU A 126 7.36 20.63 -6.41
CA GLU A 126 6.95 19.26 -6.72
C GLU A 126 8.18 18.36 -6.65
N ARG A 127 8.07 17.22 -5.94
CA ARG A 127 9.16 16.24 -5.88
C ARG A 127 9.52 15.83 -7.30
N ARG A 128 10.78 16.04 -7.69
CA ARG A 128 11.23 15.68 -9.02
C ARG A 128 11.24 14.15 -9.16
N PRO A 129 11.02 13.61 -10.37
CA PRO A 129 10.92 12.17 -10.56
C PRO A 129 12.26 11.47 -10.27
N PRO A 130 12.22 10.20 -9.82
CA PRO A 130 13.43 9.40 -9.70
C PRO A 130 14.00 9.06 -11.10
N VAL A 131 15.32 9.24 -11.27
CA VAL A 131 16.09 8.93 -12.49
C VAL A 131 17.30 8.06 -12.13
N TYR A 132 17.78 7.27 -13.08
CA TYR A 132 19.01 6.50 -12.90
C TYR A 132 20.25 7.41 -13.03
N SER A 133 21.16 7.35 -12.06
CA SER A 133 22.47 7.99 -12.13
C SER A 133 23.54 6.96 -12.49
N GLU A 134 24.16 7.12 -13.67
CA GLU A 134 25.25 6.25 -14.11
C GLU A 134 26.49 6.37 -13.21
N GLU A 135 26.75 7.57 -12.68
CA GLU A 135 27.91 7.85 -11.82
C GLU A 135 27.83 7.10 -10.48
N LEU A 136 26.62 7.01 -9.90
CA LEU A 136 26.38 6.34 -8.62
C LEU A 136 25.91 4.89 -8.78
N GLY A 137 25.42 4.51 -9.96
CA GLY A 137 24.77 3.22 -10.20
C GLY A 137 23.45 3.04 -9.45
N LEU A 138 22.78 4.13 -9.06
CA LEU A 138 21.57 4.13 -8.22
C LEU A 138 20.46 4.99 -8.83
N ALA A 139 19.22 4.73 -8.41
CA ALA A 139 18.11 5.66 -8.65
C ALA A 139 18.22 6.86 -7.68
N VAL A 140 18.23 8.06 -8.23
CA VAL A 140 18.30 9.33 -7.51
C VAL A 140 17.17 10.25 -7.93
N GLU A 141 16.82 11.24 -7.12
CA GLU A 141 15.93 12.32 -7.58
C GLU A 141 16.59 13.09 -8.73
N GLN A 142 15.83 13.45 -9.77
CA GLN A 142 16.34 14.25 -10.88
C GLN A 142 16.95 15.57 -10.39
N LEU A 143 18.20 15.87 -10.80
CA LEU A 143 18.92 17.06 -10.37
C LEU A 143 18.29 18.35 -10.92
N LYS A 144 18.53 19.47 -10.21
CA LYS A 144 18.09 20.79 -10.69
C LYS A 144 18.90 21.11 -11.94
N GLN A 145 18.30 21.81 -12.88
CA GLN A 145 19.00 22.17 -14.12
C GLN A 145 20.30 22.92 -13.79
N GLY A 146 21.40 22.50 -14.41
CA GLY A 146 22.72 23.11 -14.22
C GLY A 146 23.52 22.61 -13.02
N PHE A 147 23.02 21.63 -12.27
CA PHE A 147 23.77 20.97 -11.19
C PHE A 147 24.18 19.56 -11.58
N THR A 148 25.41 19.18 -11.24
CA THR A 148 25.90 17.80 -11.28
C THR A 148 25.91 17.19 -9.88
N ILE A 149 26.06 15.87 -9.76
CA ILE A 149 26.17 15.20 -8.45
C ILE A 149 27.40 15.71 -7.69
N THR A 150 28.48 15.98 -8.43
CA THR A 150 29.76 16.46 -7.89
C THR A 150 29.61 17.86 -7.31
N ASP A 151 28.84 18.74 -7.97
CA ASP A 151 28.55 20.09 -7.47
C ASP A 151 27.80 20.06 -6.13
N LEU A 152 26.93 19.07 -5.92
CA LEU A 152 26.17 18.91 -4.68
C LEU A 152 26.98 18.28 -3.55
N TRP A 153 27.99 17.47 -3.88
CA TRP A 153 28.78 16.75 -2.89
C TRP A 153 29.98 17.56 -2.40
N ASN A 154 30.64 18.30 -3.28
CA ASN A 154 31.85 19.02 -2.95
C ASN A 154 31.53 20.32 -2.19
N ILE A 155 32.25 20.53 -1.09
CA ILE A 155 32.22 21.81 -0.37
C ILE A 155 33.46 22.59 -0.79
N TYR A 156 33.26 23.73 -1.45
CA TYR A 156 34.34 24.67 -1.74
C TYR A 156 34.50 25.59 -0.52
N VAL A 157 35.66 25.48 0.14
CA VAL A 157 36.07 26.42 1.20
C VAL A 157 37.26 27.19 0.64
N ASP A 158 37.12 28.52 0.56
CA ASP A 158 38.22 29.45 0.28
C ASP A 158 39.15 29.61 1.49
#